data_AF-A0A7N6BMC0-F1
#
_entry.id   AF-A0A7N6BMC0-F1
#
_cell.length_a   1.000
_cell.length_b   1.000
_cell.length_c   1.000
_cell.angle_alpha   90.00
_cell.angle_beta   90.00
_cell.angle_gamma   90.00
#
_symmetry.space_group_name_H-M   'P 1'
#
loop_
_entity.id
_entity.type
_entity.pdbx_description
1 polymer ?
#
loop_
_entity_poly.entity_id
_entity_poly.type
_entity_poly.pdbx_seq_one_letter_code
_entity_poly.pdbx_strand_id
1 'polypeptide(L)'
;MGVPRPFGGSLGFLEDAGGVWNSYGSQIHTKKQSVMSDAVVSFLKDFLAGGIAAAISKTAVAPIERVKLLLQVQHASKQITVETQYKGIMDCVARIPKEQGFLSFWRGNLANVIRYFPTQALNFAFKDKYKKIFLGGVDQKKQFWRYFAGNLASGGAAGATSLCFVYPLDFARTRLAADIGKGPAEREFTGLGNCIAKIFKTDGLRGLYLGFNVSVQGIIIYRAAYFGCFDTAKGMLPDPKNTHIIVSWMIAQTVTAAAGLVSYPFDTVRRRMMMQSGRKGADIMYKGTIDCWRKILKDEGSRAFFKGAWSNVIRGMGGAFVLVLYDEIKKFTY
;
A
#
# COMPACT_ATOMS: atom_id res chain seq x y z
N MET A 1 -88.94 -42.06 -7.10
CA MET A 1 -88.29 -41.26 -8.16
C MET A 1 -87.82 -39.95 -7.55
N GLY A 2 -86.51 -39.69 -7.53
CA GLY A 2 -85.92 -38.45 -7.03
C GLY A 2 -84.50 -38.32 -7.57
N VAL A 3 -84.30 -37.33 -8.43
CA VAL A 3 -83.11 -37.10 -9.27
C VAL A 3 -81.94 -36.52 -8.45
N PRO A 4 -80.67 -36.97 -8.61
CA PRO A 4 -79.52 -36.29 -8.02
C PRO A 4 -78.97 -35.17 -8.92
N ARG A 5 -78.58 -34.05 -8.29
CA ARG A 5 -77.86 -32.90 -8.88
C ARG A 5 -76.32 -33.14 -8.94
N PRO A 6 -75.58 -32.39 -9.78
CA PRO A 6 -74.26 -32.80 -10.27
C PRO A 6 -73.07 -32.25 -9.48
N PHE A 7 -71.93 -32.89 -9.73
CA PHE A 7 -70.57 -32.66 -9.24
C PHE A 7 -70.11 -31.19 -9.18
N GLY A 8 -69.50 -30.80 -8.06
CA GLY A 8 -68.64 -29.63 -7.92
C GLY A 8 -67.39 -30.00 -7.14
N GLY A 9 -66.24 -30.11 -7.80
CA GLY A 9 -64.98 -30.49 -7.14
C GLY A 9 -63.80 -30.58 -8.10
N SER A 10 -63.29 -29.44 -8.59
CA SER A 10 -62.00 -29.42 -9.29
C SER A 10 -61.27 -28.05 -9.31
N LEU A 11 -61.58 -27.10 -8.40
CA LEU A 11 -60.89 -25.80 -8.36
C LEU A 11 -60.00 -25.54 -7.11
N GLY A 12 -60.08 -26.35 -6.06
CA GLY A 12 -59.31 -26.11 -4.82
C GLY A 12 -57.81 -26.45 -4.89
N PHE A 13 -57.38 -27.33 -5.80
CA PHE A 13 -56.00 -27.83 -5.83
C PHE A 13 -54.99 -26.92 -6.56
N LEU A 14 -55.45 -25.90 -7.31
CA LEU A 14 -54.56 -24.97 -8.03
C LEU A 14 -54.30 -23.66 -7.26
N GLU A 15 -55.19 -23.24 -6.35
CA GLU A 15 -54.97 -22.06 -5.48
C GLU A 15 -53.95 -22.34 -4.37
N ASP A 16 -54.00 -23.52 -3.74
CA ASP A 16 -53.08 -23.89 -2.65
C ASP A 16 -51.63 -24.11 -3.12
N ALA A 17 -51.43 -24.56 -4.36
CA ALA A 17 -50.10 -24.68 -4.94
C ALA A 17 -49.43 -23.30 -5.10
N GLY A 18 -50.15 -22.30 -5.61
CA GLY A 18 -49.63 -20.94 -5.83
C GLY A 18 -49.15 -20.24 -4.56
N GLY A 19 -49.84 -20.45 -3.42
CA GLY A 19 -49.46 -19.91 -2.12
C GLY A 19 -48.15 -20.50 -1.56
N VAL A 20 -47.95 -21.82 -1.74
CA VAL A 20 -46.74 -22.52 -1.29
C VAL A 20 -45.52 -22.11 -2.12
N TRP A 21 -45.64 -22.00 -3.44
CA TRP A 21 -44.55 -21.53 -4.31
C TRP A 21 -44.16 -20.07 -4.02
N ASN A 22 -45.12 -19.19 -3.73
CA ASN A 22 -44.85 -17.80 -3.34
C ASN A 22 -44.20 -17.67 -1.95
N SER A 23 -44.61 -18.50 -0.99
CA SER A 23 -44.00 -18.54 0.35
C SER A 23 -42.56 -19.07 0.32
N TYR A 24 -42.31 -20.15 -0.43
CA TYR A 24 -40.96 -20.68 -0.63
C TYR A 24 -40.06 -19.71 -1.40
N GLY A 25 -40.56 -19.09 -2.48
CA GLY A 25 -39.84 -18.06 -3.22
C GLY A 25 -39.49 -16.85 -2.34
N SER A 26 -40.45 -16.37 -1.54
CA SER A 26 -40.26 -15.28 -0.58
C SER A 26 -39.20 -15.66 0.46
N GLN A 27 -39.30 -16.82 1.12
CA GLN A 27 -38.31 -17.27 2.11
C GLN A 27 -36.91 -17.48 1.53
N ILE A 28 -36.79 -17.97 0.29
CA ILE A 28 -35.50 -18.09 -0.41
C ILE A 28 -34.95 -16.69 -0.72
N HIS A 29 -35.78 -15.74 -1.13
CA HIS A 29 -35.38 -14.35 -1.34
C HIS A 29 -34.94 -13.69 -0.02
N THR A 30 -35.70 -13.83 1.07
CA THR A 30 -35.34 -13.25 2.38
C THR A 30 -34.07 -13.88 2.95
N LYS A 31 -33.89 -15.20 2.81
CA LYS A 31 -32.68 -15.91 3.27
C LYS A 31 -31.45 -15.56 2.42
N LYS A 32 -31.61 -15.40 1.11
CA LYS A 32 -30.53 -14.95 0.22
C LYS A 32 -30.17 -13.49 0.52
N GLN A 33 -31.15 -12.66 0.86
CA GLN A 33 -30.95 -11.27 1.25
C GLN A 33 -30.32 -11.13 2.65
N SER A 34 -30.68 -11.99 3.61
CA SER A 34 -30.06 -12.02 4.94
C SER A 34 -28.61 -12.50 4.88
N VAL A 35 -28.33 -13.56 4.12
CA VAL A 35 -26.96 -14.06 3.92
C VAL A 35 -26.09 -13.04 3.19
N MET A 36 -26.64 -12.34 2.19
CA MET A 36 -25.93 -11.27 1.50
C MET A 36 -25.68 -10.07 2.44
N SER A 37 -26.64 -9.73 3.30
CA SER A 37 -26.47 -8.70 4.33
C SER A 37 -25.38 -9.06 5.34
N ASP A 38 -25.36 -10.30 5.84
CA ASP A 38 -24.36 -10.78 6.80
C ASP A 38 -22.95 -10.79 6.21
N ALA A 39 -22.82 -11.23 4.94
CA ALA A 39 -21.54 -11.21 4.23
C ALA A 39 -21.02 -9.77 4.02
N VAL A 40 -21.90 -8.82 3.69
CA VAL A 40 -21.55 -7.40 3.54
C VAL A 40 -21.12 -6.80 4.88
N VAL A 41 -21.85 -7.10 5.96
CA VAL A 41 -21.51 -6.63 7.32
C VAL A 41 -20.17 -7.21 7.78
N SER A 42 -19.93 -8.50 7.57
CA SER A 42 -18.63 -9.13 7.87
C SER A 42 -17.50 -8.47 7.10
N PHE A 43 -17.68 -8.28 5.79
CA PHE A 43 -16.70 -7.61 4.95
C PHE A 43 -16.39 -6.19 5.43
N LEU A 44 -17.41 -5.40 5.77
CA LEU A 44 -17.22 -4.04 6.28
C LEU A 44 -16.48 -4.02 7.62
N LYS A 45 -16.81 -4.97 8.52
CA LYS A 45 -16.09 -5.12 9.80
C LYS A 45 -14.61 -5.42 9.57
N ASP A 46 -14.28 -6.37 8.69
CA ASP A 46 -12.90 -6.74 8.39
C ASP A 46 -12.15 -5.60 7.68
N PHE A 47 -12.81 -4.91 6.76
CA PHE A 47 -12.26 -3.77 6.03
C PHE A 47 -11.92 -2.61 6.97
N LEU A 48 -12.83 -2.28 7.89
CA LEU A 48 -12.63 -1.23 8.90
C LEU A 48 -11.58 -1.63 9.94
N ALA A 49 -11.64 -2.85 10.45
CA ALA A 49 -10.66 -3.36 11.42
C ALA A 49 -9.25 -3.35 10.84
N GLY A 50 -9.09 -3.84 9.60
CA GLY A 50 -7.83 -3.77 8.88
C GLY A 50 -7.37 -2.32 8.63
N GLY A 51 -8.32 -1.40 8.37
CA GLY A 51 -8.03 0.03 8.22
C GLY A 51 -7.53 0.69 9.49
N ILE A 52 -8.14 0.38 10.64
CA ILE A 52 -7.73 0.87 11.96
C ILE A 52 -6.35 0.30 12.32
N ALA A 53 -6.15 -1.02 12.18
CA ALA A 53 -4.86 -1.66 12.43
C ALA A 53 -3.75 -1.04 11.55
N ALA A 54 -4.03 -0.82 10.27
CA ALA A 54 -3.10 -0.14 9.37
C ALA A 54 -2.83 1.31 9.78
N ALA A 55 -3.86 2.06 10.20
CA ALA A 55 -3.70 3.43 10.66
C ALA A 55 -2.81 3.52 11.91
N ILE A 56 -3.03 2.64 12.89
CA ILE A 56 -2.22 2.54 14.11
C ILE A 56 -0.76 2.20 13.75
N SER A 57 -0.54 1.13 13.00
CA SER A 57 0.80 0.69 12.59
C SER A 57 1.55 1.78 11.82
N LYS A 58 0.90 2.43 10.85
CA LYS A 58 1.51 3.53 10.07
C LYS A 58 1.81 4.75 10.91
N THR A 59 0.95 5.08 11.86
CA THR A 59 1.14 6.23 12.76
C THR A 59 2.26 5.97 13.75
N ALA A 60 2.37 4.75 14.29
CA ALA A 60 3.45 4.38 15.19
C ALA A 60 4.84 4.49 14.53
N VAL A 61 4.97 4.09 13.26
CA VAL A 61 6.24 4.17 12.52
C VAL A 61 6.42 5.45 11.70
N ALA A 62 5.47 6.39 11.73
CA ALA A 62 5.56 7.64 10.99
C ALA A 62 6.83 8.45 11.32
N PRO A 63 7.31 8.54 12.59
CA PRO A 63 8.54 9.27 12.91
C PRO A 63 9.77 8.73 12.17
N ILE A 64 10.03 7.41 12.24
CA ILE A 64 11.18 6.80 11.56
C ILE A 64 11.01 6.82 10.04
N GLU A 65 9.77 6.78 9.55
CA GLU A 65 9.50 6.93 8.13
C GLU A 65 9.78 8.34 7.62
N ARG A 66 9.49 9.37 8.41
CA ARG A 66 9.85 10.73 8.06
C ARG A 66 11.37 10.90 8.00
N VAL A 67 12.10 10.34 8.97
CA VAL A 67 13.58 10.32 8.96
C VAL A 67 14.10 9.61 7.71
N LYS A 68 13.54 8.46 7.35
CA LYS A 68 13.84 7.76 6.08
C LYS A 68 13.70 8.71 4.89
N LEU A 69 12.54 9.34 4.74
CA LEU A 69 12.24 10.19 3.59
C LEU A 69 13.18 11.41 3.54
N LEU A 70 13.43 12.07 4.68
CA LEU A 70 14.35 13.20 4.75
C LEU A 70 15.76 12.80 4.30
N LEU A 71 16.33 11.72 4.87
CA LEU A 71 17.65 11.25 4.46
C LEU A 71 17.71 10.89 2.97
N GLN A 72 16.63 10.30 2.45
CA GLN A 72 16.52 9.85 1.07
C GLN A 72 16.43 11.01 0.07
N VAL A 73 15.70 12.09 0.40
CA VAL A 73 15.43 13.20 -0.55
C VAL A 73 16.07 14.54 -0.22
N GLN A 74 16.73 14.71 0.92
CA GLN A 74 17.28 16.01 1.33
C GLN A 74 18.23 16.65 0.32
N HIS A 75 19.01 15.85 -0.41
CA HIS A 75 19.90 16.35 -1.46
C HIS A 75 19.12 17.00 -2.62
N ALA A 76 17.86 16.63 -2.77
CA ALA A 76 16.93 17.21 -3.72
C ALA A 76 15.94 18.18 -3.07
N SER A 77 16.21 18.72 -1.88
CA SER A 77 15.35 19.74 -1.24
C SER A 77 15.71 21.16 -1.70
N LYS A 78 14.76 22.09 -1.65
CA LYS A 78 15.03 23.54 -1.80
C LYS A 78 15.33 24.22 -0.47
N GLN A 79 14.84 23.65 0.63
CA GLN A 79 14.96 24.24 1.97
C GLN A 79 16.23 23.77 2.70
N ILE A 80 16.82 22.64 2.29
CA ILE A 80 18.00 22.05 2.92
C ILE A 80 19.22 22.37 2.05
N THR A 81 20.12 23.18 2.58
CA THR A 81 21.43 23.45 1.98
C THR A 81 22.42 22.31 2.28
N VAL A 82 23.58 22.28 1.62
CA VAL A 82 24.57 21.22 1.82
C VAL A 82 25.06 21.16 3.28
N GLU A 83 25.18 22.31 3.93
CA GLU A 83 25.68 22.46 5.31
C GLU A 83 24.64 22.04 6.35
N THR A 84 23.35 22.11 6.00
CA THR A 84 22.23 21.84 6.91
C THR A 84 21.66 20.43 6.76
N GLN A 85 22.21 19.61 5.86
CA GLN A 85 21.81 18.22 5.68
C GLN A 85 21.93 17.43 6.98
N TYR A 86 20.98 16.52 7.20
CA TYR A 86 21.00 15.58 8.30
C TYR A 86 22.10 14.54 8.07
N LYS A 87 22.97 14.39 9.07
CA LYS A 87 24.14 13.50 9.01
C LYS A 87 23.79 12.02 9.13
N GLY A 88 22.60 11.72 9.65
CA GLY A 88 22.12 10.36 9.84
C GLY A 88 20.83 10.32 10.66
N ILE A 89 20.43 9.12 11.07
CA ILE A 89 19.17 8.88 11.78
C ILE A 89 19.13 9.64 13.11
N MET A 90 20.17 9.49 13.95
CA MET A 90 20.21 10.11 15.27
C MET A 90 20.23 11.64 15.20
N ASP A 91 21.00 12.20 14.27
CA ASP A 91 21.03 13.64 14.00
C ASP A 91 19.64 14.15 13.58
N CYS A 92 18.97 13.43 12.67
CA CYS A 92 17.63 13.78 12.21
C CYS A 92 16.59 13.72 13.35
N VAL A 93 16.59 12.66 14.14
CA VAL A 93 15.67 12.49 15.30
C VAL A 93 15.90 13.57 16.35
N ALA A 94 17.15 13.95 16.62
CA ALA A 94 17.47 14.98 17.61
C ALA A 94 17.12 16.41 17.14
N ARG A 95 17.29 16.68 15.84
CA ARG A 95 17.10 18.02 15.26
C ARG A 95 15.65 18.33 14.91
N ILE A 96 14.89 17.37 14.38
CA ILE A 96 13.49 17.58 13.96
C ILE A 96 12.63 18.28 15.04
N PRO A 97 12.61 17.82 16.31
CA PRO A 97 11.78 18.46 17.33
C PRO A 97 12.22 19.88 17.65
N LYS A 98 13.53 20.14 17.63
CA LYS A 98 14.12 21.46 17.92
C LYS A 98 13.89 22.44 16.77
N GLU A 99 13.95 21.96 15.53
CA GLU A 99 13.80 22.79 14.33
C GLU A 99 12.33 23.10 14.02
N GLN A 100 11.42 22.13 14.21
CA GLN A 100 10.07 22.17 13.64
C GLN A 100 8.95 21.80 14.63
N GLY A 101 9.31 21.48 15.88
CA GLY A 101 8.39 20.95 16.89
C GLY A 101 8.20 19.44 16.82
N PHE A 102 7.91 18.82 17.96
CA PHE A 102 7.80 17.36 18.10
C PHE A 102 6.75 16.71 17.18
N LEU A 103 5.59 17.34 17.02
CA LEU A 103 4.50 16.83 16.17
C LEU A 103 4.88 16.75 14.68
N SER A 104 5.96 17.43 14.27
CA SER A 104 6.42 17.40 12.88
C SER A 104 6.89 16.01 12.44
N PHE A 105 7.19 15.07 13.34
CA PHE A 105 7.45 13.67 12.99
C PHE A 105 6.31 13.03 12.18
N TRP A 106 5.07 13.43 12.41
CA TRP A 106 3.89 12.93 11.70
C TRP A 106 3.50 13.75 10.46
N ARG A 107 4.37 14.67 10.02
CA ARG A 107 4.09 15.48 8.84
C ARG A 107 3.94 14.60 7.60
N GLY A 108 2.77 14.69 6.96
CA GLY A 108 2.39 13.83 5.83
C GLY A 108 1.73 12.51 6.22
N ASN A 109 1.55 12.21 7.51
CA ASN A 109 0.99 10.91 7.95
C ASN A 109 -0.49 10.71 7.57
N LEU A 110 -1.26 11.79 7.42
CA LEU A 110 -2.66 11.72 7.00
C LEU A 110 -2.83 10.93 5.69
N ALA A 111 -1.93 11.14 4.72
CA ALA A 111 -1.94 10.41 3.46
C ALA A 111 -1.76 8.90 3.67
N ASN A 112 -1.04 8.47 4.71
CA ASN A 112 -0.74 7.06 4.97
C ASN A 112 -1.96 6.30 5.45
N VAL A 113 -2.70 6.95 6.34
CA VAL A 113 -3.95 6.45 6.90
C VAL A 113 -4.99 6.37 5.79
N ILE A 114 -5.20 7.48 5.05
CA ILE A 114 -6.20 7.53 3.97
C ILE A 114 -5.89 6.49 2.88
N ARG A 115 -4.63 6.35 2.47
CA ARG A 115 -4.24 5.48 1.34
C ARG A 115 -4.65 4.02 1.52
N TYR A 116 -4.81 3.52 2.74
CA TYR A 116 -5.22 2.14 2.99
C TYR A 116 -6.55 1.82 2.30
N PHE A 117 -7.59 2.61 2.56
CA PHE A 117 -8.96 2.33 2.12
C PHE A 117 -9.10 2.23 0.58
N PRO A 118 -8.68 3.21 -0.24
CA PRO A 118 -8.77 3.09 -1.69
C PRO A 118 -7.86 2.00 -2.23
N THR A 119 -6.68 1.77 -1.64
CA THR A 119 -5.80 0.68 -2.06
C THR A 119 -6.47 -0.69 -1.85
N GLN A 120 -7.13 -0.88 -0.71
CA GLN A 120 -7.81 -2.15 -0.43
C GLN A 120 -9.06 -2.34 -1.29
N ALA A 121 -9.84 -1.29 -1.53
CA ALA A 121 -10.97 -1.35 -2.46
C ALA A 121 -10.52 -1.78 -3.87
N LEU A 122 -9.42 -1.20 -4.38
CA LEU A 122 -8.86 -1.54 -5.68
C LEU A 122 -8.26 -2.95 -5.69
N ASN A 123 -7.59 -3.36 -4.62
CA ASN A 123 -7.09 -4.74 -4.49
C ASN A 123 -8.25 -5.75 -4.53
N PHE A 124 -9.34 -5.48 -3.80
CA PHE A 124 -10.53 -6.33 -3.82
C PHE A 124 -11.13 -6.43 -5.22
N ALA A 125 -11.22 -5.31 -5.95
CA ALA A 125 -11.78 -5.29 -7.30
C ALA A 125 -10.89 -6.01 -8.34
N PHE A 126 -9.56 -5.82 -8.29
CA PHE A 126 -8.68 -6.17 -9.41
C PHE A 126 -7.71 -7.32 -9.16
N LYS A 127 -7.32 -7.60 -7.91
CA LYS A 127 -6.24 -8.57 -7.60
C LYS A 127 -6.56 -9.96 -8.13
N ASP A 128 -7.77 -10.46 -7.90
CA ASP A 128 -8.16 -11.80 -8.35
C ASP A 128 -8.42 -11.87 -9.85
N LYS A 129 -8.87 -10.76 -10.46
CA LYS A 129 -8.97 -10.65 -11.92
C LYS A 129 -7.60 -10.79 -12.58
N TYR A 130 -6.60 -10.05 -12.10
CA TYR A 130 -5.23 -10.17 -12.62
C TYR A 130 -4.62 -11.54 -12.35
N LYS A 131 -4.84 -12.13 -11.17
CA LYS A 131 -4.41 -13.52 -10.93
C LYS A 131 -5.02 -14.49 -11.93
N LYS A 132 -6.33 -14.41 -12.20
CA LYS A 132 -7.00 -15.27 -13.20
C LYS A 132 -6.43 -15.05 -14.60
N ILE A 133 -6.19 -13.80 -15.01
CA ILE A 133 -5.63 -13.48 -16.33
C ILE A 133 -4.21 -14.04 -16.50
N PHE A 134 -3.33 -13.82 -15.51
CA PHE A 134 -1.91 -14.15 -15.66
C PHE A 134 -1.52 -15.56 -15.17
N LEU A 135 -2.31 -16.16 -14.28
CA LEU A 135 -2.03 -17.46 -13.65
C LEU A 135 -3.14 -18.50 -13.89
N GLY A 136 -4.20 -18.16 -14.61
CA GLY A 136 -5.25 -19.12 -14.97
C GLY A 136 -4.66 -20.32 -15.70
N GLY A 137 -4.92 -21.53 -15.17
CA GLY A 137 -4.45 -22.78 -15.75
C GLY A 137 -2.94 -23.07 -15.59
N VAL A 138 -2.19 -22.26 -14.82
CA VAL A 138 -0.75 -22.49 -14.59
C VAL A 138 -0.53 -23.38 -13.38
N ASP A 139 0.13 -24.52 -13.57
CA ASP A 139 0.53 -25.41 -12.47
C ASP A 139 1.88 -24.94 -11.89
N GLN A 140 1.86 -24.49 -10.63
CA GLN A 140 3.04 -24.01 -9.91
C GLN A 140 4.16 -25.07 -9.82
N LYS A 141 3.82 -26.36 -9.69
CA LYS A 141 4.81 -27.43 -9.48
C LYS A 141 5.47 -27.86 -10.78
N LYS A 142 4.74 -27.79 -11.91
CA LYS A 142 5.23 -28.22 -13.22
C LYS A 142 5.84 -27.08 -14.04
N GLN A 143 5.43 -25.83 -13.78
CA GLN A 143 5.75 -24.68 -14.63
C GLN A 143 6.28 -23.49 -13.83
N PHE A 144 7.37 -23.68 -13.07
CA PHE A 144 7.93 -22.67 -12.18
C PHE A 144 8.12 -21.29 -12.85
N TRP A 145 8.84 -21.20 -13.97
CA TRP A 145 9.13 -19.91 -14.62
C TRP A 145 7.88 -19.23 -15.18
N ARG A 146 6.91 -19.99 -15.69
CA ARG A 146 5.62 -19.46 -16.16
C ARG A 146 4.78 -18.93 -15.00
N TYR A 147 4.79 -19.63 -13.87
CA TYR A 147 4.12 -19.22 -12.64
C TYR A 147 4.78 -17.96 -12.05
N PHE A 148 6.11 -17.94 -11.98
CA PHE A 148 6.90 -16.80 -11.51
C PHE A 148 6.61 -15.54 -12.35
N ALA A 149 6.75 -15.63 -13.68
CA ALA A 149 6.43 -14.53 -14.59
C ALA A 149 4.96 -14.06 -14.46
N GLY A 150 4.01 -15.00 -14.34
CA GLY A 150 2.60 -14.68 -14.12
C GLY A 150 2.34 -13.96 -12.80
N ASN A 151 3.05 -14.33 -11.72
CA ASN A 151 2.95 -13.67 -10.42
C ASN A 151 3.53 -12.26 -10.43
N LEU A 152 4.63 -12.05 -11.17
CA LEU A 152 5.21 -10.72 -11.39
C LEU A 152 4.27 -9.85 -12.20
N ALA A 153 3.73 -10.34 -13.31
CA ALA A 153 2.78 -9.62 -14.15
C ALA A 153 1.49 -9.29 -13.40
N SER A 154 0.91 -10.25 -12.68
CA SER A 154 -0.27 -10.06 -11.83
C SER A 154 -0.02 -9.00 -10.76
N GLY A 155 1.13 -9.06 -10.09
CA GLY A 155 1.53 -8.09 -9.08
C GLY A 155 1.79 -6.69 -9.61
N GLY A 156 2.54 -6.62 -10.71
CA GLY A 156 2.85 -5.38 -11.40
C GLY A 156 1.59 -4.68 -11.90
N ALA A 157 0.67 -5.42 -12.55
CA ALA A 157 -0.58 -4.89 -13.06
C ALA A 157 -1.52 -4.42 -11.94
N ALA A 158 -1.70 -5.23 -10.88
CA ALA A 158 -2.48 -4.83 -9.70
C ALA A 158 -1.86 -3.59 -9.01
N GLY A 159 -0.54 -3.57 -8.86
CA GLY A 159 0.19 -2.46 -8.26
C GLY A 159 0.07 -1.17 -9.09
N ALA A 160 0.28 -1.25 -10.40
CA ALA A 160 0.14 -0.13 -11.33
C ALA A 160 -1.29 0.43 -11.33
N THR A 161 -2.30 -0.45 -11.38
CA THR A 161 -3.72 -0.05 -11.33
C THR A 161 -4.04 0.68 -10.04
N SER A 162 -3.63 0.14 -8.89
CA SER A 162 -3.80 0.84 -7.60
C SER A 162 -3.12 2.21 -7.61
N LEU A 163 -1.87 2.27 -8.10
CA LEU A 163 -1.13 3.53 -8.21
C LEU A 163 -1.82 4.53 -9.15
N CYS A 164 -2.53 4.12 -10.21
CA CYS A 164 -3.27 5.05 -11.07
C CYS A 164 -4.29 5.91 -10.30
N PHE A 165 -4.71 5.49 -9.11
CA PHE A 165 -5.63 6.25 -8.26
C PHE A 165 -4.94 6.84 -7.02
N VAL A 166 -4.08 6.06 -6.36
CA VAL A 166 -3.53 6.46 -5.04
C VAL A 166 -2.16 7.13 -5.12
N TYR A 167 -1.53 7.23 -6.29
CA TYR A 167 -0.21 7.86 -6.41
C TYR A 167 -0.17 9.32 -5.93
N PRO A 168 -1.19 10.17 -6.14
CA PRO A 168 -1.19 11.53 -5.61
C PRO A 168 -1.08 11.59 -4.07
N LEU A 169 -1.58 10.57 -3.36
CA LEU A 169 -1.43 10.45 -1.91
C LEU A 169 0.03 10.12 -1.54
N ASP A 170 0.66 9.19 -2.26
CA ASP A 170 2.08 8.87 -2.07
C ASP A 170 2.99 10.06 -2.38
N PHE A 171 2.65 10.82 -3.41
CA PHE A 171 3.32 12.05 -3.80
C PHE A 171 3.24 13.09 -2.68
N ALA A 172 2.03 13.43 -2.24
CA ALA A 172 1.81 14.44 -1.22
C ALA A 172 2.42 14.04 0.13
N ARG A 173 2.35 12.77 0.52
CA ARG A 173 3.08 12.24 1.69
C ARG A 173 4.56 12.57 1.62
N THR A 174 5.19 12.28 0.49
CA THR A 174 6.63 12.47 0.29
C THR A 174 7.00 13.94 0.39
N ARG A 175 6.23 14.81 -0.28
CA ARG A 175 6.45 16.26 -0.27
C ARG A 175 6.25 16.88 1.10
N LEU A 176 5.20 16.49 1.81
CA LEU A 176 4.97 16.94 3.17
C LEU A 176 6.05 16.45 4.14
N ALA A 177 6.51 15.21 4.00
CA ALA A 177 7.58 14.68 4.85
C ALA A 177 8.91 15.42 4.64
N ALA A 178 9.21 15.77 3.39
CA ALA A 178 10.41 16.50 2.98
C ALA A 178 10.40 18.00 3.34
N ASP A 179 9.22 18.57 3.59
CA ASP A 179 9.06 19.98 3.97
C ASP A 179 9.59 20.22 5.39
N ILE A 180 10.71 20.94 5.46
CA ILE A 180 11.40 21.28 6.70
C ILE A 180 11.04 22.67 7.27
N GLY A 181 10.09 23.40 6.67
CA GLY A 181 9.72 24.73 7.16
C GLY A 181 9.34 24.73 8.64
N LYS A 182 9.63 25.79 9.38
CA LYS A 182 9.43 25.82 10.84
C LYS A 182 8.03 26.28 11.23
N GLY A 183 7.56 27.35 10.59
CA GLY A 183 6.22 27.92 10.79
C GLY A 183 5.38 27.95 9.50
N PRO A 184 4.10 28.40 9.57
CA PRO A 184 3.20 28.45 8.41
C PRO A 184 3.73 29.23 7.21
N ALA A 185 4.51 30.30 7.44
CA ALA A 185 5.11 31.10 6.38
C ALA A 185 6.28 30.40 5.66
N GLU A 186 7.00 29.51 6.36
CA GLU A 186 8.15 28.79 5.81
C GLU A 186 7.77 27.43 5.20
N ARG A 187 6.57 26.91 5.51
CA ARG A 187 6.09 25.63 4.97
C ARG A 187 5.87 25.75 3.47
N GLU A 188 6.35 24.76 2.73
CA GLU A 188 6.06 24.64 1.30
C GLU A 188 4.57 24.34 1.07
N PHE A 189 3.98 23.54 1.96
CA PHE A 189 2.58 23.12 1.90
C PHE A 189 1.92 23.16 3.29
N THR A 190 0.66 23.60 3.38
CA THR A 190 -0.05 23.62 4.66
C THR A 190 -0.62 22.24 5.06
N GLY A 191 -0.78 21.32 4.10
CA GLY A 191 -1.31 19.98 4.34
C GLY A 191 -1.52 19.19 3.05
N LEU A 192 -2.19 18.02 3.16
CA LEU A 192 -2.44 17.09 2.05
C LEU A 192 -3.20 17.74 0.89
N GLY A 193 -4.36 18.33 1.18
CA GLY A 193 -5.19 18.97 0.16
C GLY A 193 -4.49 20.15 -0.52
N ASN A 194 -3.79 20.99 0.27
CA ASN A 194 -3.00 22.09 -0.26
C ASN A 194 -1.85 21.60 -1.15
N CYS A 195 -1.14 20.53 -0.78
CA CYS A 195 -0.07 19.96 -1.59
C CYS A 195 -0.58 19.49 -2.96
N ILE A 196 -1.67 18.72 -2.97
CA ILE A 196 -2.27 18.22 -4.21
C ILE A 196 -2.76 19.38 -5.07
N ALA A 197 -3.53 20.31 -4.49
CA ALA A 197 -4.11 21.44 -5.22
C ALA A 197 -3.04 22.39 -5.78
N LYS A 198 -2.01 22.71 -4.98
CA LYS A 198 -0.92 23.61 -5.39
C LYS A 198 -0.13 23.01 -6.56
N ILE A 199 0.24 21.74 -6.49
CA ILE A 199 0.98 21.08 -7.57
C ILE A 199 0.11 20.85 -8.81
N PHE A 200 -1.16 20.50 -8.63
CA PHE A 200 -2.08 20.38 -9.75
C PHE A 200 -2.25 21.71 -10.50
N LYS A 201 -2.32 22.84 -9.77
CA LYS A 201 -2.39 24.17 -10.39
C LYS A 201 -1.12 24.55 -11.16
N THR A 202 0.07 24.13 -10.72
CA THR A 202 1.33 24.50 -11.37
C THR A 202 1.72 23.58 -12.53
N ASP A 203 1.50 22.27 -12.36
CA ASP A 203 2.07 21.22 -13.21
C ASP A 203 1.01 20.24 -13.76
N GLY A 204 -0.26 20.42 -13.38
CA GLY A 204 -1.35 19.54 -13.75
C GLY A 204 -1.23 18.12 -13.15
N LEU A 205 -1.89 17.16 -13.78
CA LEU A 205 -1.80 15.75 -13.40
C LEU A 205 -0.37 15.22 -13.51
N ARG A 206 0.39 15.66 -14.52
CA ARG A 206 1.76 15.18 -14.73
C ARG A 206 2.65 15.41 -13.51
N GLY A 207 2.50 16.56 -12.84
CA GLY A 207 3.23 16.87 -11.61
C GLY A 207 2.93 15.90 -10.46
N LEU A 208 1.67 15.49 -10.30
CA LEU A 208 1.26 14.57 -9.23
C LEU A 208 1.74 13.12 -9.45
N TYR A 209 2.11 12.76 -10.68
CA TYR A 209 2.51 11.40 -11.08
C TYR A 209 4.00 11.28 -11.47
N LEU A 210 4.83 12.29 -11.19
CA LEU A 210 6.27 12.18 -11.46
C LEU A 210 6.90 11.04 -10.66
N GLY A 211 7.59 10.16 -11.39
CA GLY A 211 8.20 8.93 -10.85
C GLY A 211 7.30 7.70 -10.99
N PHE A 212 6.11 7.77 -11.60
CA PHE A 212 5.19 6.63 -11.71
C PHE A 212 5.85 5.39 -12.33
N ASN A 213 6.54 5.54 -13.46
CA ASN A 213 7.15 4.43 -14.19
C ASN A 213 8.20 3.67 -13.35
N VAL A 214 9.10 4.40 -12.69
CA VAL A 214 10.12 3.78 -11.82
C VAL A 214 9.50 3.14 -10.58
N SER A 215 8.35 3.64 -10.10
CA SER A 215 7.59 2.98 -9.03
C SER A 215 7.07 1.62 -9.47
N VAL A 216 6.51 1.50 -10.67
CA VAL A 216 5.99 0.23 -11.20
C VAL A 216 7.12 -0.78 -11.38
N GLN A 217 8.26 -0.33 -11.94
CA GLN A 217 9.47 -1.16 -12.03
C GLN A 217 9.93 -1.63 -10.65
N GLY A 218 9.98 -0.72 -9.67
CA GLY A 218 10.32 -1.04 -8.29
C GLY A 218 9.40 -2.07 -7.65
N ILE A 219 8.10 -2.04 -7.94
CA ILE A 219 7.13 -3.06 -7.48
C ILE A 219 7.45 -4.44 -8.05
N ILE A 220 7.77 -4.51 -9.35
CA ILE A 220 8.11 -5.78 -10.02
C ILE A 220 9.41 -6.35 -9.44
N ILE A 221 10.45 -5.51 -9.28
CA ILE A 221 11.73 -5.92 -8.68
C ILE A 221 11.55 -6.35 -7.22
N TYR A 222 10.79 -5.59 -6.43
CA TYR A 222 10.47 -5.96 -5.05
C TYR A 222 9.80 -7.34 -4.98
N ARG A 223 8.80 -7.59 -5.84
CA ARG A 223 8.12 -8.89 -5.89
C ARG A 223 9.05 -10.01 -6.34
N ALA A 224 9.87 -9.79 -7.36
CA ALA A 224 10.82 -10.79 -7.85
C ALA A 224 11.80 -11.20 -6.74
N ALA A 225 12.39 -10.22 -6.06
CA ALA A 225 13.27 -10.47 -4.92
C ALA A 225 12.53 -11.15 -3.76
N TYR A 226 11.32 -10.69 -3.43
CA TYR A 226 10.52 -11.27 -2.35
C TYR A 226 10.21 -12.75 -2.60
N PHE A 227 9.66 -13.09 -3.77
CA PHE A 227 9.34 -14.48 -4.12
C PHE A 227 10.60 -15.34 -4.21
N GLY A 228 11.65 -14.86 -4.88
CA GLY A 228 12.92 -15.59 -4.97
C GLY A 228 13.51 -15.90 -3.60
N CYS A 229 13.64 -14.88 -2.73
CA CYS A 229 14.16 -15.07 -1.37
C CYS A 229 13.25 -15.95 -0.51
N PHE A 230 11.92 -15.82 -0.63
CA PHE A 230 10.98 -16.61 0.16
C PHE A 230 10.97 -18.09 -0.25
N ASP A 231 11.04 -18.38 -1.54
CA ASP A 231 11.08 -19.75 -2.05
C ASP A 231 12.39 -20.45 -1.66
N THR A 232 13.53 -19.74 -1.75
CA THR A 232 14.82 -20.25 -1.22
C THR A 232 14.76 -20.47 0.28
N ALA A 233 14.23 -19.50 1.05
CA ALA A 233 14.13 -19.62 2.51
C ALA A 233 13.26 -20.81 2.93
N LYS A 234 12.15 -21.07 2.23
CA LYS A 234 11.31 -22.24 2.46
C LYS A 234 12.01 -23.55 2.15
N GLY A 235 12.81 -23.61 1.08
CA GLY A 235 13.58 -24.81 0.73
C GLY A 235 14.70 -25.15 1.71
N MET A 236 15.17 -24.16 2.48
CA MET A 236 16.19 -24.35 3.51
C MET A 236 15.62 -24.70 4.90
N LEU A 237 14.30 -24.62 5.08
CA LEU A 237 13.65 -24.94 6.36
C LEU A 237 13.42 -26.45 6.49
N PRO A 238 13.89 -27.11 7.58
CA PRO A 238 13.74 -28.55 7.78
C PRO A 238 12.27 -28.98 7.88
N ASP A 239 11.43 -28.18 8.53
CA ASP A 239 9.97 -28.37 8.60
C ASP A 239 9.23 -27.03 8.58
N PRO A 240 8.79 -26.55 7.40
CA PRO A 240 8.06 -25.30 7.26
C PRO A 240 6.72 -25.26 8.00
N LYS A 241 6.14 -26.41 8.39
CA LYS A 241 4.82 -26.47 9.04
C LYS A 241 4.92 -26.45 10.57
N ASN A 242 6.00 -26.98 11.13
CA ASN A 242 6.23 -27.00 12.60
C ASN A 242 7.25 -25.95 13.08
N THR A 243 7.64 -25.01 12.23
CA THR A 243 8.55 -23.92 12.62
C THR A 243 7.89 -22.97 13.62
N HIS A 244 8.57 -22.72 14.74
CA HIS A 244 8.09 -21.80 15.78
C HIS A 244 7.72 -20.42 15.20
N ILE A 245 6.64 -19.82 15.70
CA ILE A 245 6.08 -18.57 15.16
C ILE A 245 7.10 -17.42 15.08
N ILE A 246 8.00 -17.32 16.06
CA ILE A 246 9.07 -16.30 16.08
C ILE A 246 10.06 -16.52 14.93
N VAL A 247 10.44 -17.78 14.64
CA VAL A 247 11.38 -18.10 13.56
C VAL A 247 10.74 -17.79 12.21
N SER A 248 9.47 -18.20 12.01
CA SER A 248 8.70 -17.85 10.82
C SER A 248 8.55 -16.34 10.63
N TRP A 249 8.33 -15.59 11.71
CA TRP A 249 8.28 -14.13 11.69
C TRP A 249 9.63 -13.51 11.32
N MET A 250 10.74 -13.96 11.93
CA MET A 250 12.08 -13.48 11.61
C MET A 250 12.44 -13.72 10.14
N ILE A 251 12.12 -14.90 9.59
CA ILE A 251 12.35 -15.20 8.18
C ILE A 251 11.53 -14.27 7.29
N ALA A 252 10.25 -14.05 7.61
CA ALA A 252 9.41 -13.12 6.87
C ALA A 252 9.96 -11.68 6.91
N GLN A 253 10.51 -11.23 8.04
CA GLN A 253 11.16 -9.92 8.16
C GLN A 253 12.45 -9.86 7.34
N THR A 254 13.31 -10.89 7.41
CA THR A 254 14.57 -10.96 6.64
C THR A 254 14.30 -10.92 5.15
N VAL A 255 13.35 -11.71 4.65
CA VAL A 255 12.94 -11.70 3.23
C VAL A 255 12.38 -10.33 2.83
N THR A 256 11.55 -9.72 3.68
CA THR A 256 10.99 -8.39 3.43
C THR A 256 12.07 -7.31 3.39
N ALA A 257 13.04 -7.37 4.30
CA ALA A 257 14.17 -6.46 4.34
C ALA A 257 15.07 -6.61 3.11
N ALA A 258 15.43 -7.86 2.74
CA ALA A 258 16.24 -8.15 1.56
C ALA A 258 15.56 -7.65 0.26
N ALA A 259 14.29 -7.99 0.04
CA ALA A 259 13.53 -7.50 -1.11
C ALA A 259 13.41 -5.97 -1.12
N GLY A 260 13.22 -5.38 0.06
CA GLY A 260 13.18 -3.93 0.25
C GLY A 260 14.51 -3.24 -0.09
N LEU A 261 15.65 -3.88 0.20
CA LEU A 261 16.99 -3.38 -0.13
C LEU A 261 17.26 -3.50 -1.63
N VAL A 262 16.94 -4.63 -2.25
CA VAL A 262 17.12 -4.86 -3.70
C VAL A 262 16.34 -3.84 -4.53
N SER A 263 15.10 -3.53 -4.13
CA SER A 263 14.26 -2.55 -4.82
C SER A 263 14.48 -1.10 -4.36
N TYR A 264 15.31 -0.86 -3.33
CA TYR A 264 15.48 0.46 -2.73
C TYR A 264 15.97 1.54 -3.70
N PRO A 265 16.93 1.27 -4.62
CA PRO A 265 17.37 2.25 -5.60
C PRO A 265 16.20 2.83 -6.44
N PHE A 266 15.21 2.00 -6.78
CA PHE A 266 14.00 2.43 -7.50
C PHE A 266 13.13 3.35 -6.66
N ASP A 267 12.98 3.07 -5.35
CA ASP A 267 12.28 3.98 -4.43
C ASP A 267 13.04 5.31 -4.30
N THR A 268 14.37 5.30 -4.24
CA THR A 268 15.15 6.55 -4.19
C THR A 268 14.92 7.41 -5.42
N VAL A 269 15.05 6.85 -6.63
CA VAL A 269 14.79 7.60 -7.87
C VAL A 269 13.33 8.07 -7.94
N ARG A 270 12.37 7.23 -7.55
CA ARG A 270 10.95 7.62 -7.43
C ARG A 270 10.79 8.88 -6.59
N ARG A 271 11.32 8.89 -5.36
CA ARG A 271 11.12 10.01 -4.43
C ARG A 271 11.85 11.27 -4.92
N ARG A 272 13.04 11.14 -5.50
CA ARG A 272 13.78 12.26 -6.11
C ARG A 272 13.04 12.89 -7.29
N MET A 273 12.36 12.07 -8.11
CA MET A 273 11.48 12.56 -9.17
C MET A 273 10.25 13.31 -8.61
N MET A 274 9.63 12.83 -7.54
CA MET A 274 8.51 13.54 -6.88
C MET A 274 8.92 14.93 -6.36
N MET A 275 10.18 15.13 -5.97
CA MET A 275 10.70 16.43 -5.53
C MET A 275 10.84 17.46 -6.66
N GLN A 276 10.70 17.06 -7.93
CA GLN A 276 10.81 17.97 -9.07
C GLN A 276 9.51 18.72 -9.38
N SER A 277 8.34 18.22 -8.98
CA SER A 277 7.07 18.89 -9.29
C SER A 277 6.98 20.26 -8.60
N GLY A 278 6.45 21.26 -9.30
CA GLY A 278 6.39 22.65 -8.86
C GLY A 278 7.69 23.43 -9.06
N ARG A 279 8.74 22.80 -9.61
CA ARG A 279 9.99 23.47 -9.99
C ARG A 279 9.94 23.90 -11.45
N LYS A 280 10.55 25.04 -11.78
CA LYS A 280 10.58 25.60 -13.13
C LYS A 280 12.02 25.97 -13.52
N GLY A 281 12.31 25.88 -14.82
CA GLY A 281 13.59 26.32 -15.39
C GLY A 281 14.81 25.67 -14.75
N ALA A 282 15.75 26.49 -14.29
CA ALA A 282 17.03 26.07 -13.73
C ALA A 282 16.92 25.29 -12.40
N ASP A 283 15.78 25.37 -11.69
CA ASP A 283 15.57 24.66 -10.42
C ASP A 283 15.33 23.15 -10.60
N ILE A 284 15.06 22.71 -11.83
CA ILE A 284 14.80 21.30 -12.17
C ILE A 284 16.13 20.55 -12.18
N MET A 285 16.35 19.70 -11.18
CA MET A 285 17.57 18.90 -11.07
C MET A 285 17.52 17.66 -11.97
N TYR A 286 16.34 17.07 -12.16
CA TYR A 286 16.18 15.85 -12.94
C TYR A 286 15.12 16.02 -14.04
N LYS A 287 15.55 15.92 -15.31
CA LYS A 287 14.66 16.06 -16.48
C LYS A 287 13.77 14.83 -16.70
N GLY A 288 14.17 13.68 -16.16
CA GLY A 288 13.46 12.41 -16.30
C GLY A 288 14.10 11.31 -15.47
N THR A 289 13.50 10.13 -15.45
CA THR A 289 13.96 8.99 -14.63
C THR A 289 15.40 8.59 -14.97
N ILE A 290 15.75 8.48 -16.24
CA ILE A 290 17.11 8.09 -16.66
C ILE A 290 18.14 9.18 -16.28
N ASP A 291 17.79 10.45 -16.43
CA ASP A 291 18.62 11.58 -15.99
C ASP A 291 18.83 11.54 -14.47
N CYS A 292 17.78 11.21 -13.71
CA CYS A 292 17.85 11.04 -12.25
C CYS A 292 18.82 9.91 -11.85
N TRP A 293 18.73 8.72 -12.47
CA TRP A 293 19.69 7.64 -12.24
C TRP A 293 21.14 8.09 -12.50
N ARG A 294 21.37 8.73 -13.65
CA ARG A 294 22.71 9.18 -14.05
C ARG A 294 23.28 10.23 -13.09
N LYS A 295 22.50 11.24 -12.74
CA LYS A 295 22.92 12.32 -11.84
C LYS A 295 23.18 11.85 -10.42
N ILE A 296 22.32 10.97 -9.87
CA ILE A 296 22.59 10.39 -8.55
C ILE A 296 23.92 9.62 -8.57
N LEU A 297 24.15 8.80 -9.59
CA LEU A 297 25.39 8.03 -9.70
C LEU A 297 26.63 8.93 -9.88
N LYS A 298 26.53 9.97 -10.70
CA LYS A 298 27.63 10.88 -11.02
C LYS A 298 27.95 11.85 -9.89
N ASP A 299 26.92 12.46 -9.29
CA ASP A 299 27.05 13.60 -8.38
C ASP A 299 27.10 13.16 -6.91
N GLU A 300 26.48 12.04 -6.54
CA GLU A 300 26.44 11.53 -5.16
C GLU A 300 27.07 10.14 -4.97
N GLY A 301 27.34 9.41 -6.06
CA GLY A 301 27.90 8.06 -6.04
C GLY A 301 26.86 6.94 -5.81
N SER A 302 27.28 5.68 -5.99
CA SER A 302 26.39 4.51 -5.93
C SER A 302 25.73 4.28 -4.56
N ARG A 303 26.38 4.69 -3.47
CA ARG A 303 25.82 4.59 -2.10
C ARG A 303 24.61 5.51 -1.90
N ALA A 304 24.48 6.57 -2.70
CA ALA A 304 23.38 7.52 -2.58
C ALA A 304 22.00 6.90 -2.84
N PHE A 305 21.95 5.86 -3.68
CA PHE A 305 20.72 5.09 -3.90
C PHE A 305 20.16 4.46 -2.62
N PHE A 306 21.00 4.24 -1.60
CA PHE A 306 20.65 3.59 -0.34
C PHE A 306 20.53 4.56 0.84
N LYS A 307 20.52 5.89 0.59
CA LYS A 307 20.26 6.89 1.64
C LYS A 307 18.89 6.65 2.27
N GLY A 308 18.88 6.30 3.57
CA GLY A 308 17.67 5.95 4.32
C GLY A 308 17.26 4.48 4.24
N ALA A 309 18.03 3.60 3.58
CA ALA A 309 17.71 2.18 3.46
C ALA A 309 17.59 1.50 4.82
N TRP A 310 18.53 1.78 5.73
CA TRP A 310 18.48 1.25 7.10
C TRP A 310 17.24 1.74 7.87
N SER A 311 16.91 3.03 7.77
CA SER A 311 15.67 3.57 8.36
C SER A 311 14.43 2.88 7.80
N ASN A 312 14.44 2.49 6.53
CA ASN A 312 13.34 1.73 5.91
C ASN A 312 13.22 0.30 6.45
N VAL A 313 14.34 -0.37 6.76
CA VAL A 313 14.34 -1.69 7.40
C VAL A 313 13.72 -1.59 8.80
N ILE A 314 14.18 -0.64 9.63
CA ILE A 314 13.62 -0.40 10.97
C ILE A 314 12.12 -0.10 10.88
N ARG A 315 11.71 0.77 9.95
CA ARG A 315 10.30 1.08 9.69
C ARG A 315 9.49 -0.17 9.31
N GLY A 316 10.07 -1.04 8.48
CA GLY A 316 9.44 -2.30 8.06
C GLY A 316 9.18 -3.22 9.25
N MET A 317 10.24 -3.50 10.02
CA MET A 317 10.19 -4.38 11.19
C MET A 317 9.28 -3.81 12.29
N GLY A 318 9.39 -2.52 12.60
CA GLY A 318 8.53 -1.86 13.59
C GLY A 318 7.06 -1.88 13.18
N GLY A 319 6.77 -1.71 11.89
CA GLY A 319 5.39 -1.74 11.39
C GLY A 319 4.76 -3.14 11.53
N ALA A 320 5.55 -4.19 11.26
CA ALA A 320 5.12 -5.57 11.46
C ALA A 320 4.96 -5.91 12.95
N PHE A 321 5.88 -5.44 13.80
CA PHE A 321 5.80 -5.64 15.24
C PHE A 321 4.56 -4.99 15.86
N VAL A 322 4.21 -3.77 15.45
CA VAL A 322 3.00 -3.09 15.92
C VAL A 322 1.72 -3.84 15.53
N LEU A 323 1.70 -4.46 14.34
CA LEU A 323 0.54 -5.28 13.93
C LEU A 323 0.42 -6.54 14.79
N VAL A 324 1.53 -7.23 15.07
CA VAL A 324 1.53 -8.40 15.96
C VAL A 324 1.04 -8.02 17.36
N LEU A 325 1.55 -6.93 17.93
CA LEU A 325 1.11 -6.43 19.23
C LEU A 325 -0.38 -6.08 19.24
N TYR A 326 -0.88 -5.44 18.18
CA TYR A 326 -2.30 -5.11 18.06
C TYR A 326 -3.17 -6.37 18.05
N ASP A 327 -2.77 -7.40 17.31
CA ASP A 327 -3.49 -8.67 17.25
C ASP A 327 -3.49 -9.40 18.61
N GLU A 328 -2.36 -9.38 19.33
CA GLU A 328 -2.30 -9.96 20.69
C GLU A 328 -3.18 -9.19 21.67
N ILE A 329 -3.13 -7.85 21.68
CA ILE A 329 -4.00 -7.03 22.55
C ILE A 329 -5.48 -7.29 22.26
N LYS A 330 -5.84 -7.47 20.98
CA LYS A 330 -7.22 -7.78 20.60
C LYS A 330 -7.71 -9.11 21.19
N LYS A 331 -6.84 -10.13 21.31
CA LYS A 331 -7.19 -11.42 21.94
C LYS A 331 -7.46 -11.31 23.45
N PHE A 332 -6.86 -10.34 24.13
CA PHE A 332 -7.09 -10.11 25.58
C PHE A 332 -8.28 -9.19 25.86
N THR A 333 -8.75 -8.43 24.86
CA THR A 333 -9.81 -7.42 25.02
C THR A 333 -11.19 -7.93 24.56
N TYR A 334 -11.27 -9.09 23.88
CA TYR A 334 -12.50 -9.69 23.37
C TYR A 334 -12.58 -11.18 23.69
#